data_AF-A0A2W4V396-F1
#
_entry.id   AF-A0A2W4V396-F1
#
_cell.length_a   1.000
_cell.length_b   1.000
_cell.length_c   1.000
_cell.angle_alpha   90.00
_cell.angle_beta   90.00
_cell.angle_gamma   90.00
#
_symmetry.space_group_name_H-M   'P 1'
#
loop_
_entity.id
_entity.type
_entity.pdbx_description
1 polymer ?
#
loop_
_entity_poly.entity_id
_entity_poly.type
_entity_poly.pdbx_seq_one_letter_code
_entity_poly.pdbx_strand_id
1 'polypeptide(L)'
;MIKKIVLLASTVLFSITAQAQQFPENVINQDISDAKRGKPIQLDRIAPGQSIIVEFSRLPIYIYKRTPAEILALNSIQRDSLADPENENFKASVKRQFSSTTAVVWANLLLQAETIAARKPSRSVDESILVVSAAAPTSGCMLAITNPQEKRKGALFKDPCTGHMFDSAGRAFKGSGTFNLAVPPYSVAGSTLTLKALGNGALDKPPFSKQEMYQTQNATKLLISAALYNDMESIKAAIKQGADINYFRIGEGSPMDAAIAGSSIQVIKFMLQNGAKPTPNSEALARALERQDVLKLLTPQLN
;
A
#
# COMPACT_ATOMS: atom_id res chain seq x y z
N MET A 1 -4.07 62.72 -27.67
CA MET A 1 -3.07 61.76 -28.20
C MET A 1 -2.58 60.88 -27.07
N ILE A 2 -3.07 59.64 -27.03
CA ILE A 2 -2.43 58.35 -26.70
C ILE A 2 -1.21 58.32 -25.74
N LYS A 3 -1.22 57.31 -24.84
CA LYS A 3 -0.14 56.61 -24.07
C LYS A 3 0.18 57.19 -22.68
N LYS A 4 0.25 56.44 -21.56
CA LYS A 4 0.32 55.00 -21.27
C LYS A 4 -0.24 54.75 -19.86
N ILE A 5 -1.17 53.82 -19.70
CA ILE A 5 -1.47 53.19 -18.40
C ILE A 5 -0.39 52.13 -18.18
N VAL A 6 0.49 52.35 -17.19
CA VAL A 6 1.46 51.33 -16.75
C VAL A 6 0.73 50.37 -15.83
N LEU A 7 0.30 49.25 -16.39
CA LEU A 7 -0.18 48.10 -15.62
C LEU A 7 1.06 47.40 -15.06
N LEU A 8 1.40 47.65 -13.79
CA LEU A 8 2.31 46.80 -13.03
C LEU A 8 1.59 45.47 -12.76
N ALA A 9 1.68 44.56 -13.72
CA ALA A 9 1.40 43.15 -13.49
C ALA A 9 2.55 42.63 -12.60
N SER A 10 2.36 42.69 -11.28
CA SER A 10 3.21 41.95 -10.35
C SER A 10 3.00 40.47 -10.63
N THR A 11 3.92 39.91 -11.41
CA THR A 11 4.06 38.48 -11.65
C THR A 11 4.39 37.79 -10.33
N VAL A 12 3.35 37.46 -9.55
CA VAL A 12 3.40 36.25 -8.76
C VAL A 12 3.20 35.12 -9.76
N LEU A 13 4.29 34.77 -10.46
CA LEU A 13 4.42 33.50 -11.16
C LEU A 13 4.42 32.43 -10.06
N PHE A 14 3.21 32.09 -9.65
CA PHE A 14 2.88 30.91 -8.88
C PHE A 14 3.70 29.74 -9.45
N SER A 15 4.68 29.26 -8.69
CA SER A 15 5.55 28.14 -9.01
C SER A 15 4.77 26.82 -8.95
N ILE A 16 3.71 26.68 -9.76
CA ILE A 16 2.85 25.49 -9.77
C ILE A 16 3.42 24.41 -10.72
N THR A 17 4.52 24.67 -11.43
CA THR A 17 5.06 23.72 -12.42
C THR A 17 6.08 22.72 -11.88
N ALA A 18 6.68 22.92 -10.70
CA ALA A 18 7.74 22.04 -10.21
C ALA A 18 7.24 20.81 -9.44
N GLN A 19 6.12 20.93 -8.70
CA GLN A 19 5.66 19.83 -7.83
C GLN A 19 4.99 18.66 -8.58
N ALA A 20 4.53 18.87 -9.82
CA ALA A 20 3.82 17.86 -10.60
C ALA A 20 4.74 16.85 -11.34
N GLN A 21 6.07 17.00 -11.27
CA GLN A 21 7.02 16.22 -12.10
C GLN A 21 7.95 15.25 -11.35
N GLN A 22 7.83 15.13 -10.04
CA GLN A 22 8.77 14.34 -9.21
C GLN A 22 8.20 13.02 -8.69
N PHE A 23 7.28 12.38 -9.42
CA PHE A 23 6.88 11.01 -9.06
C PHE A 23 8.04 10.04 -9.37
N PRO A 24 8.38 9.09 -8.47
CA PRO A 24 7.70 8.76 -7.20
C PRO A 24 8.26 9.49 -5.96
N GLU A 25 9.33 10.28 -6.09
CA GLU A 25 10.06 10.91 -4.99
C GLU A 25 9.18 11.82 -4.12
N ASN A 26 8.33 12.64 -4.73
CA ASN A 26 7.42 13.53 -4.00
C ASN A 26 6.42 12.75 -3.12
N VAL A 27 5.85 11.67 -3.66
CA VAL A 27 4.93 10.79 -2.94
C VAL A 27 5.64 10.12 -1.77
N ILE A 28 6.85 9.60 -2.00
CA ILE A 28 7.66 8.98 -0.94
C ILE A 28 7.98 10.00 0.16
N ASN A 29 8.43 11.20 -0.20
CA ASN A 29 8.77 12.24 0.76
C ASN A 29 7.55 12.69 1.58
N GLN A 30 6.38 12.77 0.94
CA GLN A 30 5.12 13.09 1.61
C GLN A 30 4.74 12.00 2.61
N ASP A 31 4.74 10.73 2.18
CA ASP A 31 4.43 9.60 3.06
C ASP A 31 5.39 9.54 4.27
N ILE A 32 6.69 9.80 4.06
CA ILE A 32 7.68 9.87 5.14
C ILE A 32 7.37 11.00 6.12
N SER A 33 7.06 12.19 5.60
CA SER A 33 6.71 13.36 6.41
C SER A 33 5.47 13.09 7.25
N ASP A 34 4.43 12.53 6.65
CA ASP A 34 3.17 12.22 7.32
C ASP A 34 3.34 11.11 8.36
N ALA A 35 4.11 10.07 8.04
CA ALA A 35 4.41 8.99 8.98
C ALA A 35 5.21 9.48 10.20
N LYS A 36 6.15 10.42 10.01
CA LYS A 36 6.91 11.03 11.10
C LYS A 36 6.07 11.99 11.95
N ARG A 37 5.21 12.79 11.30
CA ARG A 37 4.28 13.71 11.98
C ARG A 37 3.31 12.93 12.88
N GLY A 38 2.88 11.77 12.40
CA GLY A 38 1.92 10.91 13.07
C GLY A 38 0.49 11.44 12.96
N LYS A 39 -0.45 10.53 13.13
CA LYS A 39 -1.88 10.80 13.08
C LYS A 39 -2.52 10.38 14.40
N PRO A 40 -2.95 11.33 15.26
CA PRO A 40 -3.61 11.01 16.52
C PRO A 40 -5.10 10.68 16.29
N ILE A 41 -5.60 9.70 17.02
CA ILE A 41 -6.97 9.20 17.02
C ILE A 41 -7.43 9.12 18.48
N GLN A 42 -8.63 9.63 18.76
CA GLN A 42 -9.26 9.54 20.07
C GLN A 42 -10.09 8.25 20.20
N LEU A 43 -9.72 7.39 21.15
CA LEU A 43 -10.28 6.03 21.32
C LEU A 43 -11.60 5.98 22.10
N ASP A 44 -11.92 7.05 22.83
CA ASP A 44 -13.19 7.25 23.55
C ASP A 44 -14.40 7.33 22.61
N ARG A 45 -14.18 7.78 21.37
CA ARG A 45 -15.20 7.86 20.31
C ARG A 45 -15.57 6.53 19.68
N ILE A 46 -14.86 5.44 20.02
CA ILE A 46 -15.11 4.11 19.49
C ILE A 46 -15.73 3.27 20.60
N ALA A 47 -16.95 2.76 20.38
CA ALA A 47 -17.60 1.86 21.33
C ALA A 47 -17.07 0.42 21.15
N PRO A 48 -17.12 -0.44 22.19
CA PRO A 48 -16.79 -1.86 22.04
C PRO A 48 -17.62 -2.52 20.93
N GLY A 49 -16.96 -3.31 20.08
CA GLY A 49 -17.55 -3.94 18.91
C GLY A 49 -17.60 -3.07 17.65
N GLN A 50 -17.15 -1.82 17.72
CA GLN A 50 -17.11 -0.91 16.58
C GLN A 50 -15.68 -0.71 16.05
N SER A 51 -15.61 -0.28 14.79
CA SER A 51 -14.37 0.19 14.18
C SER A 51 -14.56 1.53 13.50
N ILE A 52 -13.43 2.20 13.28
CA ILE A 52 -13.28 3.25 12.28
C ILE A 52 -12.21 2.84 11.28
N ILE A 53 -12.28 3.41 10.08
CA ILE A 53 -11.22 3.32 9.07
C ILE A 53 -10.51 4.66 9.01
N VAL A 54 -9.19 4.63 9.13
CA VAL A 54 -8.34 5.81 9.08
C VAL A 54 -7.27 5.58 8.02
N GLU A 55 -7.11 6.54 7.10
CA GLU A 55 -6.01 6.49 6.14
C GLU A 55 -4.66 6.78 6.81
N PHE A 56 -3.66 5.95 6.54
CA PHE A 56 -2.27 6.15 6.94
C PHE A 56 -1.33 5.58 5.87
N SER A 57 -0.36 6.37 5.40
CA SER A 57 0.51 6.01 4.27
C SER A 57 -0.28 5.61 3.01
N ARG A 58 -1.38 6.32 2.73
CA ARG A 58 -2.32 6.08 1.61
C ARG A 58 -3.03 4.72 1.65
N LEU A 59 -3.01 4.05 2.81
CA LEU A 59 -3.67 2.76 3.02
C LEU A 59 -4.75 2.88 4.09
N PRO A 60 -5.89 2.19 3.93
CA PRO A 60 -6.95 2.18 4.93
C PRO A 60 -6.54 1.29 6.11
N ILE A 61 -6.62 1.83 7.33
CA ILE A 61 -6.30 1.11 8.57
C ILE A 61 -7.57 0.99 9.41
N TYR A 62 -7.91 -0.24 9.81
CA TYR A 62 -8.91 -0.48 10.84
C TYR A 62 -8.34 -0.18 12.22
N ILE A 63 -9.09 0.61 12.98
CA ILE A 63 -8.96 0.71 14.43
C ILE A 63 -10.25 0.15 15.02
N TYR A 64 -10.19 -1.06 15.55
CA TYR A 64 -11.34 -1.80 16.07
C TYR A 64 -11.22 -1.95 17.59
N LYS A 65 -12.27 -1.57 18.32
CA LYS A 65 -12.33 -1.75 19.77
C LYS A 65 -13.02 -3.07 20.08
N ARG A 66 -12.27 -4.02 20.61
CA ARG A 66 -12.76 -5.35 20.95
C ARG A 66 -13.80 -5.29 22.06
N THR A 67 -14.79 -6.17 21.98
CA THR A 67 -15.71 -6.46 23.07
C THR A 67 -15.01 -7.30 24.15
N PRO A 68 -15.50 -7.29 25.41
CA PRO A 68 -14.97 -8.17 26.45
C PRO A 68 -14.94 -9.65 26.04
N ALA A 69 -15.98 -10.11 25.33
CA ALA A 69 -16.06 -11.48 24.82
C ALA A 69 -14.95 -11.79 23.79
N GLU A 70 -14.63 -10.85 22.90
CA GLU A 70 -13.57 -11.02 21.91
C GLU A 70 -12.17 -11.01 22.54
N ILE A 71 -11.97 -10.22 23.60
CA ILE A 71 -10.72 -10.22 24.37
C ILE A 71 -10.51 -11.58 25.02
N LEU A 72 -11.55 -12.10 25.70
CA LEU A 72 -11.52 -13.45 26.29
C LEU A 72 -11.26 -14.52 25.23
N ALA A 73 -11.84 -14.37 24.03
CA ALA A 73 -11.70 -15.33 22.94
C ALA A 73 -10.30 -15.35 22.29
N LEU A 74 -9.45 -14.34 22.51
CA LEU A 74 -8.10 -14.29 21.92
C LEU A 74 -7.27 -15.56 22.24
N ASN A 75 -7.46 -16.09 23.45
CA ASN A 75 -6.80 -17.30 23.94
C ASN A 75 -7.58 -18.60 23.66
N SER A 76 -8.86 -18.52 23.29
CA SER A 76 -9.71 -19.71 23.10
C SER A 76 -9.69 -20.25 21.68
N ILE A 77 -9.21 -19.47 20.70
CA ILE A 77 -9.09 -19.94 19.32
C ILE A 77 -8.01 -21.03 19.26
N GLN A 78 -8.40 -22.21 18.78
CA GLN A 78 -7.49 -23.34 18.62
C GLN A 78 -6.36 -22.96 17.66
N ARG A 79 -5.11 -23.08 18.11
CA ARG A 79 -3.94 -22.72 17.30
C ARG A 79 -3.90 -23.48 15.97
N ASP A 80 -4.35 -24.73 15.98
CA ASP A 80 -4.44 -25.57 14.77
C ASP A 80 -5.51 -25.12 13.77
N SER A 81 -6.37 -24.18 14.13
CA SER A 81 -7.32 -23.55 13.19
C SER A 81 -6.75 -22.33 12.47
N LEU A 82 -5.58 -21.84 12.89
CA LEU A 82 -4.92 -20.65 12.34
C LEU A 82 -3.83 -21.04 11.33
N ALA A 83 -3.63 -20.20 10.33
CA ALA A 83 -2.62 -20.42 9.29
C ALA A 83 -1.21 -20.00 9.72
N ASP A 84 -1.10 -18.92 10.49
CA ASP A 84 0.17 -18.38 10.99
C ASP A 84 0.03 -17.87 12.44
N PRO A 85 -0.24 -18.76 13.42
CA PRO A 85 -0.48 -18.37 14.81
C PRO A 85 0.73 -17.67 15.46
N GLU A 86 1.93 -17.98 14.98
CA GLU A 86 3.19 -17.46 15.53
C GLU A 86 3.72 -16.24 14.79
N ASN A 87 3.04 -15.80 13.73
CA ASN A 87 3.45 -14.70 12.85
C ASN A 87 4.83 -14.95 12.20
N GLU A 88 5.14 -16.21 11.92
CA GLU A 88 6.40 -16.68 11.29
C GLU A 88 6.54 -16.15 9.86
N ASN A 89 5.42 -15.91 9.17
CA ASN A 89 5.41 -15.40 7.80
C ASN A 89 5.48 -13.87 7.73
N PHE A 90 5.78 -13.18 8.83
CA PHE A 90 5.79 -11.72 8.89
C PHE A 90 6.63 -11.06 7.80
N LYS A 91 7.92 -11.43 7.69
CA LYS A 91 8.80 -10.82 6.67
C LYS A 91 8.34 -11.11 5.24
N ALA A 92 7.83 -12.31 4.98
CA ALA A 92 7.26 -12.67 3.69
C ALA A 92 5.99 -11.84 3.37
N SER A 93 5.16 -11.57 4.39
CA SER A 93 3.99 -10.68 4.27
C SER A 93 4.40 -9.24 3.97
N VAL A 94 5.43 -8.71 4.64
CA VAL A 94 5.97 -7.37 4.35
C VAL A 94 6.56 -7.31 2.93
N LYS A 95 7.31 -8.33 2.53
CA LYS A 95 7.86 -8.47 1.18
C LYS A 95 6.77 -8.45 0.12
N ARG A 96 5.66 -9.17 0.34
CA ARG A 96 4.51 -9.14 -0.57
C ARG A 96 3.90 -7.74 -0.72
N GLN A 97 3.92 -6.94 0.34
CA GLN A 97 3.37 -5.58 0.33
C GLN A 97 4.33 -4.54 -0.24
N PHE A 98 5.63 -4.85 -0.38
CA PHE A 98 6.59 -4.00 -1.10
C PHE A 98 6.44 -4.22 -2.62
N SER A 99 5.28 -3.89 -3.21
CA SER A 99 4.99 -4.25 -4.61
C SER A 99 5.45 -3.23 -5.65
N SER A 100 5.92 -2.05 -5.23
CA SER A 100 6.36 -0.97 -6.13
C SER A 100 7.28 0.01 -5.39
N THR A 101 7.88 0.95 -6.12
CA THR A 101 8.65 2.06 -5.54
C THR A 101 7.85 2.87 -4.52
N THR A 102 6.56 3.11 -4.77
CA THR A 102 5.70 3.88 -3.86
C THR A 102 5.25 3.10 -2.63
N ALA A 103 5.49 1.78 -2.58
CA ALA A 103 5.24 0.95 -1.40
C ALA A 103 6.42 0.92 -0.42
N VAL A 104 7.55 1.57 -0.73
CA VAL A 104 8.77 1.56 0.09
C VAL A 104 8.52 2.04 1.52
N VAL A 105 7.75 3.11 1.68
CA VAL A 105 7.48 3.71 3.00
C VAL A 105 6.63 2.75 3.83
N TRP A 106 5.54 2.24 3.25
CA TRP A 106 4.66 1.30 3.93
C TRP A 106 5.40 0.03 4.38
N ALA A 107 6.20 -0.57 3.51
CA ALA A 107 6.92 -1.79 3.84
C ALA A 107 7.94 -1.57 4.98
N ASN A 108 8.66 -0.43 4.99
CA ASN A 108 9.53 -0.09 6.12
C ASN A 108 8.76 0.19 7.41
N LEU A 109 7.61 0.86 7.32
CA LEU A 109 6.74 1.10 8.48
C LEU A 109 6.28 -0.22 9.10
N LEU A 110 5.92 -1.20 8.29
CA LEU A 110 5.55 -2.52 8.80
C LEU A 110 6.70 -3.18 9.55
N LEU A 111 7.94 -3.14 9.03
CA LEU A 111 9.11 -3.69 9.74
C LEU A 111 9.31 -3.04 11.12
N GLN A 112 9.04 -1.74 11.26
CA GLN A 112 9.12 -1.05 12.55
C GLN A 112 8.04 -1.53 13.55
N ALA A 113 6.95 -2.14 13.07
CA ALA A 113 5.85 -2.66 13.88
C ALA A 113 6.00 -4.15 14.24
N GLU A 114 7.10 -4.81 13.86
CA GLU A 114 7.31 -6.26 14.08
C GLU A 114 7.08 -6.66 15.55
N THR A 115 7.59 -5.86 16.49
CA THR A 115 7.44 -6.10 17.93
C THR A 115 6.00 -6.01 18.42
N ILE A 116 5.13 -5.25 17.75
CA ILE A 116 3.69 -5.19 18.04
C ILE A 116 2.99 -6.36 17.36
N ALA A 117 3.30 -6.61 16.09
CA ALA A 117 2.72 -7.67 15.28
C ALA A 117 2.97 -9.08 15.85
N ALA A 118 4.10 -9.27 16.55
CA ALA A 118 4.49 -10.50 17.20
C ALA A 118 3.90 -10.69 18.62
N ARG A 119 3.19 -9.70 19.19
CA ARG A 119 2.58 -9.83 20.52
C ARG A 119 1.48 -10.88 20.50
N LYS A 120 1.49 -11.77 21.49
CA LYS A 120 0.50 -12.84 21.64
C LYS A 120 -0.36 -12.60 22.88
N PRO A 121 -1.65 -12.97 22.84
CA PRO A 121 -2.39 -13.43 21.66
C PRO A 121 -2.89 -12.27 20.77
N SER A 122 -2.79 -11.02 21.24
CA SER A 122 -3.57 -9.89 20.76
C SER A 122 -3.03 -9.18 19.52
N ARG A 123 -1.73 -9.30 19.22
CA ARG A 123 -1.03 -8.53 18.17
C ARG A 123 -1.25 -7.02 18.30
N SER A 124 -1.37 -6.54 19.54
CA SER A 124 -1.80 -5.18 19.86
C SER A 124 -0.98 -4.58 21.01
N VAL A 125 -0.88 -3.25 21.06
CA VAL A 125 -0.27 -2.55 22.20
C VAL A 125 -1.17 -2.65 23.43
N ASP A 126 -2.46 -2.48 23.21
CA ASP A 126 -3.55 -2.64 24.18
C ASP A 126 -4.46 -3.75 23.65
N GLU A 127 -4.76 -4.77 24.46
CA GLU A 127 -5.58 -5.91 24.04
C GLU A 127 -7.02 -5.52 23.69
N SER A 128 -7.52 -4.38 24.16
CA SER A 128 -8.84 -3.87 23.79
C SER A 128 -8.89 -3.23 22.41
N ILE A 129 -7.75 -2.88 21.80
CA ILE A 129 -7.69 -2.16 20.52
C ILE A 129 -6.91 -2.98 19.49
N LEU A 130 -7.58 -3.41 18.42
CA LEU A 130 -6.92 -3.97 17.24
C LEU A 130 -6.62 -2.85 16.25
N VAL A 131 -5.37 -2.80 15.76
CA VAL A 131 -4.95 -1.91 14.68
C VAL A 131 -4.34 -2.73 13.56
N VAL A 132 -5.00 -2.77 12.41
CA VAL A 132 -4.57 -3.58 11.25
C VAL A 132 -4.89 -2.90 9.93
N SER A 133 -4.16 -3.24 8.87
CA SER A 133 -4.56 -2.91 7.51
C SER A 133 -5.99 -3.39 7.24
N ALA A 134 -6.81 -2.51 6.67
CA ALA A 134 -8.12 -2.84 6.16
C ALA A 134 -8.06 -3.49 4.77
N ALA A 135 -6.87 -3.57 4.15
CA ALA A 135 -6.65 -4.32 2.92
C ALA A 135 -6.14 -5.73 3.23
N ALA A 136 -6.73 -6.74 2.59
CA ALA A 136 -6.31 -8.12 2.71
C ALA A 136 -4.87 -8.30 2.16
N PRO A 137 -3.99 -9.06 2.85
CA PRO A 137 -2.57 -9.15 2.48
C PRO A 137 -2.32 -9.85 1.13
N THR A 138 -3.28 -10.66 0.66
CA THR A 138 -3.13 -11.40 -0.59
C THR A 138 -3.81 -10.69 -1.76
N SER A 139 -5.08 -10.35 -1.65
CA SER A 139 -5.86 -9.77 -2.75
C SER A 139 -5.76 -8.24 -2.83
N GLY A 140 -5.39 -7.58 -1.74
CA GLY A 140 -5.46 -6.11 -1.63
C GLY A 140 -6.89 -5.57 -1.44
N CYS A 141 -7.91 -6.43 -1.44
CA CYS A 141 -9.29 -6.00 -1.29
C CYS A 141 -9.59 -5.48 0.12
N MET A 142 -10.50 -4.51 0.21
CA MET A 142 -10.96 -3.99 1.49
C MET A 142 -11.74 -5.06 2.24
N LEU A 143 -11.36 -5.30 3.49
CA LEU A 143 -11.97 -6.29 4.36
C LEU A 143 -13.34 -5.81 4.84
N ALA A 144 -14.31 -6.71 4.82
CA ALA A 144 -15.61 -6.53 5.45
C ALA A 144 -15.58 -7.06 6.89
N ILE A 145 -16.39 -6.45 7.76
CA ILE A 145 -16.74 -7.07 9.05
C ILE A 145 -17.68 -8.25 8.78
N THR A 146 -17.42 -9.37 9.43
CA THR A 146 -18.17 -10.62 9.26
C THR A 146 -19.61 -10.52 9.76
N ASN A 147 -20.45 -11.42 9.25
CA ASN A 147 -21.82 -11.54 9.74
C ASN A 147 -21.87 -12.21 11.14
N PRO A 148 -23.01 -12.19 11.86
CA PRO A 148 -23.11 -12.78 13.20
C PRO A 148 -22.80 -14.28 13.27
N GLN A 149 -23.06 -15.06 12.21
CA GLN A 149 -22.77 -16.50 12.21
C GLN A 149 -21.27 -16.77 12.09
N GLU A 150 -20.58 -16.06 11.20
CA GLU A 150 -19.12 -16.10 11.05
C GLU A 150 -18.43 -15.58 12.32
N LYS A 151 -18.97 -14.52 12.93
CA LYS A 151 -18.48 -13.96 14.21
C LYS A 151 -18.58 -14.94 15.37
N ARG A 152 -19.65 -15.74 15.44
CA ARG A 152 -19.77 -16.84 16.43
C ARG A 152 -18.71 -17.92 16.24
N LYS A 153 -18.15 -18.07 15.04
CA LYS A 153 -17.03 -18.97 14.75
C LYS A 153 -15.66 -18.33 15.00
N GLY A 154 -15.63 -17.11 15.53
CA GLY A 154 -14.40 -16.38 15.89
C GLY A 154 -13.84 -15.50 14.77
N ALA A 155 -14.45 -15.46 13.58
CA ALA A 155 -14.00 -14.59 12.50
C ALA A 155 -14.53 -13.16 12.67
N LEU A 156 -13.66 -12.16 12.65
CA LEU A 156 -14.01 -10.74 12.69
C LEU A 156 -13.99 -10.09 11.30
N PHE A 157 -13.04 -10.46 10.45
CA PHE A 157 -12.91 -9.90 9.11
C PHE A 157 -13.04 -10.97 8.03
N LYS A 158 -13.53 -10.56 6.86
CA LYS A 158 -13.60 -11.36 5.65
C LYS A 158 -13.12 -10.56 4.46
N ASP A 159 -12.23 -11.15 3.67
CA ASP A 159 -11.89 -10.68 2.34
C ASP A 159 -13.03 -11.04 1.37
N PRO A 160 -13.80 -10.07 0.85
CA PRO A 160 -14.91 -10.35 -0.06
C PRO A 160 -14.46 -10.92 -1.41
N CYS A 161 -13.20 -10.69 -1.79
CA CYS A 161 -12.67 -11.14 -3.09
C CYS A 161 -12.29 -12.63 -3.09
N THR A 162 -11.87 -13.17 -1.95
CA THR A 162 -11.37 -14.55 -1.85
C THR A 162 -12.15 -15.41 -0.85
N GLY A 163 -12.95 -14.80 0.02
CA GLY A 163 -13.63 -15.46 1.13
C GLY A 163 -12.71 -15.74 2.33
N HIS A 164 -11.45 -15.34 2.29
CA HIS A 164 -10.50 -15.51 3.38
C HIS A 164 -10.98 -14.81 4.65
N MET A 165 -10.86 -15.47 5.81
CA MET A 165 -11.34 -14.96 7.09
C MET A 165 -10.19 -14.74 8.08
N PHE A 166 -10.38 -13.78 8.97
CA PHE A 166 -9.42 -13.41 10.01
C PHE A 166 -10.13 -13.22 11.34
N ASP A 167 -9.47 -13.59 12.43
CA ASP A 167 -10.02 -13.46 13.78
C ASP A 167 -9.90 -12.04 14.36
N SER A 168 -10.28 -11.87 15.63
CA SER A 168 -10.20 -10.58 16.35
C SER A 168 -8.76 -10.14 16.68
N ALA A 169 -7.73 -10.95 16.41
CA ALA A 169 -6.31 -10.55 16.40
C ALA A 169 -5.78 -10.28 14.98
N GLY A 170 -6.64 -10.37 13.96
CA GLY A 170 -6.25 -10.28 12.56
C GLY A 170 -5.43 -11.49 12.09
N ARG A 171 -5.52 -12.63 12.77
CA ARG A 171 -4.84 -13.87 12.36
C ARG A 171 -5.67 -14.59 11.31
N ALA A 172 -5.04 -15.08 10.25
CA ALA A 172 -5.73 -15.81 9.20
C ALA A 172 -6.13 -17.21 9.67
N PHE A 173 -7.34 -17.65 9.35
CA PHE A 173 -7.74 -19.06 9.53
C PHE A 173 -7.07 -19.96 8.49
N LYS A 174 -6.89 -21.25 8.80
CA LYS A 174 -6.45 -22.25 7.81
C LYS A 174 -7.37 -22.21 6.58
N GLY A 175 -6.76 -22.32 5.40
CA GLY A 175 -7.45 -22.16 4.12
C GLY A 175 -7.63 -20.71 3.67
N SER A 176 -7.38 -19.70 4.53
CA SER A 176 -7.48 -18.26 4.21
C SER A 176 -6.14 -17.63 3.78
N GLY A 177 -5.24 -18.43 3.22
CA GLY A 177 -3.86 -18.02 2.91
C GLY A 177 -2.90 -18.16 4.10
N THR A 178 -1.69 -17.63 3.95
CA THR A 178 -0.57 -17.82 4.91
C THR A 178 -0.22 -16.57 5.73
N PHE A 179 -0.82 -15.42 5.44
CA PHE A 179 -0.45 -14.14 6.06
C PHE A 179 -1.56 -13.61 6.97
N ASN A 180 -1.19 -13.24 8.19
CA ASN A 180 -2.04 -12.43 9.06
C ASN A 180 -2.20 -11.01 8.51
N LEU A 181 -3.23 -10.29 8.96
CA LEU A 181 -3.41 -8.87 8.64
C LEU A 181 -2.23 -8.05 9.15
N ALA A 182 -1.73 -7.14 8.31
CA ALA A 182 -0.57 -6.32 8.63
C ALA A 182 -0.89 -5.33 9.76
N VAL A 183 -0.01 -5.22 10.74
CA VAL A 183 -0.14 -4.26 11.85
C VAL A 183 0.75 -3.07 11.52
N PRO A 184 0.22 -1.84 11.33
CA PRO A 184 1.04 -0.65 11.14
C PRO A 184 1.75 -0.26 12.44
N PRO A 185 2.76 0.62 12.38
CA PRO A 185 3.41 1.16 13.56
C PRO A 185 2.52 2.21 14.24
N TYR A 186 2.36 2.10 15.56
CA TYR A 186 1.59 3.04 16.37
C TYR A 186 2.03 3.06 17.83
N SER A 187 1.56 4.05 18.57
CA SER A 187 1.71 4.14 20.03
C SER A 187 0.37 4.52 20.68
N VAL A 188 0.19 4.16 21.94
CA VAL A 188 -0.99 4.52 22.74
C VAL A 188 -0.52 5.28 23.98
N ALA A 189 -1.16 6.42 24.26
CA ALA A 189 -0.95 7.21 25.46
C ALA A 189 -2.31 7.67 25.99
N GLY A 190 -2.75 7.11 27.11
CA GLY A 190 -4.11 7.32 27.63
C GLY A 190 -5.17 6.92 26.60
N SER A 191 -6.11 7.82 26.31
CA SER A 191 -7.16 7.61 25.31
C SER A 191 -6.73 7.92 23.86
N THR A 192 -5.47 8.32 23.64
CA THR A 192 -4.99 8.70 22.31
C THR A 192 -4.11 7.60 21.71
N LEU A 193 -4.53 7.11 20.54
CA LEU A 193 -3.72 6.28 19.66
C LEU A 193 -3.07 7.15 18.60
N THR A 194 -1.79 6.97 18.30
CA THR A 194 -1.13 7.69 17.21
C THR A 194 -0.52 6.70 16.22
N LEU A 195 -1.03 6.65 15.00
CA LEU A 195 -0.40 5.96 13.86
C LEU A 195 0.83 6.77 13.45
N LYS A 196 2.03 6.20 13.54
CA LYS A 196 3.29 6.92 13.27
C LYS A 196 4.45 5.95 13.05
N ALA A 197 5.51 6.42 12.40
CA ALA A 197 6.78 5.72 12.38
C ALA A 197 7.32 5.47 13.80
N LEU A 198 7.91 4.30 14.02
CA LEU A 198 8.55 3.91 15.27
C LEU A 198 10.06 3.79 15.08
N GLY A 199 10.82 4.42 15.97
CA GLY A 199 12.28 4.42 15.90
C GLY A 199 12.84 5.35 14.82
N ASN A 200 14.14 5.19 14.55
CA ASN A 200 14.94 6.13 13.74
C ASN A 200 15.33 5.55 12.37
N GLY A 201 14.67 4.47 11.92
CA GLY A 201 14.98 3.80 10.66
C GLY A 201 14.68 4.68 9.43
N ALA A 202 15.47 4.51 8.38
CA ALA A 202 15.22 5.14 7.08
C ALA A 202 13.96 4.52 6.44
N LEU A 203 13.02 5.36 6.00
CA LEU A 203 11.74 4.94 5.40
C LEU A 203 11.74 4.97 3.86
N ASP A 204 12.75 5.61 3.28
CA ASP A 204 12.98 5.78 1.84
C ASP A 204 13.82 4.65 1.22
N LYS A 205 14.48 3.83 2.04
CA LYS A 205 15.34 2.74 1.56
C LYS A 205 14.52 1.50 1.22
N PRO A 206 14.75 0.82 0.08
CA PRO A 206 14.13 -0.46 -0.20
C PRO A 206 14.36 -1.46 0.96
N PRO A 207 13.30 -2.06 1.53
CA PRO A 207 13.43 -3.01 2.64
C PRO A 207 13.97 -4.37 2.18
N PHE A 208 13.93 -4.64 0.88
CA PHE A 208 14.41 -5.89 0.25
C PHE A 208 15.23 -5.56 -1.00
N SER A 209 16.09 -6.47 -1.41
CA SER A 209 16.92 -6.30 -2.61
C SER A 209 16.11 -6.42 -3.91
N LYS A 210 16.62 -5.85 -5.01
CA LYS A 210 15.95 -5.97 -6.33
C LYS A 210 15.79 -7.43 -6.77
N GLN A 211 16.79 -8.26 -6.49
CA GLN A 211 16.81 -9.68 -6.84
C GLN A 211 15.69 -10.45 -6.15
N GLU A 212 15.34 -10.05 -4.94
CA GLU A 212 14.23 -10.63 -4.20
C GLU A 212 12.86 -10.26 -4.76
N MET A 213 12.77 -9.11 -5.45
CA MET A 213 11.52 -8.54 -5.95
C MET A 213 11.28 -8.84 -7.43
N TYR A 214 12.35 -9.01 -8.21
CA TYR A 214 12.25 -9.14 -9.66
C TYR A 214 11.84 -10.55 -10.06
N GLN A 215 10.79 -10.62 -10.86
CA GLN A 215 10.37 -11.84 -11.53
C GLN A 215 11.25 -12.04 -12.77
N THR A 216 12.29 -12.87 -12.66
CA THR A 216 13.30 -13.05 -13.70
C THR A 216 13.05 -14.26 -14.61
N GLN A 217 11.86 -14.87 -14.56
CA GLN A 217 11.55 -16.08 -15.34
C GLN A 217 11.68 -15.83 -16.85
N ASN A 218 11.39 -14.61 -17.32
CA ASN A 218 11.66 -14.17 -18.68
C ASN A 218 11.77 -12.63 -18.74
N ALA A 219 12.20 -12.12 -19.90
CA ALA A 219 12.42 -10.69 -20.13
C ALA A 219 11.14 -9.85 -19.90
N THR A 220 9.95 -10.34 -20.28
CA THR A 220 8.68 -9.64 -20.06
C THR A 220 8.32 -9.51 -18.57
N LYS A 221 8.54 -10.57 -17.78
CA LYS A 221 8.35 -10.52 -16.31
C LYS A 221 9.30 -9.56 -15.62
N LEU A 222 10.55 -9.51 -16.10
CA LEU A 222 11.53 -8.54 -15.66
C LEU A 222 11.08 -7.12 -16.01
N LEU A 223 10.57 -6.90 -17.22
CA LEU A 223 10.07 -5.59 -17.66
C LEU A 223 8.96 -5.07 -16.75
N ILE A 224 7.95 -5.90 -16.44
CA ILE A 224 6.84 -5.53 -15.54
C ILE A 224 7.37 -5.20 -14.14
N SER A 225 8.26 -6.04 -13.60
CA SER A 225 8.86 -5.79 -12.27
C SER A 225 9.65 -4.48 -12.27
N ALA A 226 10.57 -4.30 -13.21
CA ALA A 226 11.40 -3.10 -13.32
C ALA A 226 10.57 -1.82 -13.48
N ALA A 227 9.45 -1.89 -14.20
CA ALA A 227 8.47 -0.82 -14.32
C ALA A 227 7.74 -0.49 -13.02
N LEU A 228 7.48 -1.46 -12.13
CA LEU A 228 6.96 -1.17 -10.78
C LEU A 228 8.01 -0.48 -9.89
N TYR A 229 9.30 -0.71 -10.14
CA TYR A 229 10.40 -0.22 -9.30
C TYR A 229 11.17 0.98 -9.88
N ASN A 230 10.64 1.68 -10.89
CA ASN A 230 11.29 2.84 -11.52
C ASN A 230 12.73 2.55 -11.98
N ASP A 231 13.01 1.32 -12.44
CA ASP A 231 14.35 0.89 -12.81
C ASP A 231 14.57 0.95 -14.32
N MET A 232 14.91 2.16 -14.80
CA MET A 232 15.16 2.44 -16.21
C MET A 232 16.18 1.50 -16.86
N GLU A 233 17.25 1.13 -16.13
CA GLU A 233 18.32 0.30 -16.70
C GLU A 233 17.85 -1.14 -16.90
N SER A 234 17.12 -1.70 -15.93
CA SER A 234 16.52 -3.03 -16.09
C SER A 234 15.42 -3.05 -17.16
N ILE A 235 14.66 -1.95 -17.31
CA ILE A 235 13.66 -1.80 -18.39
C ILE A 235 14.34 -1.84 -19.76
N LYS A 236 15.40 -1.05 -19.97
CA LYS A 236 16.20 -1.07 -21.20
C LYS A 236 16.76 -2.47 -21.49
N ALA A 237 17.30 -3.12 -20.47
CA ALA A 237 17.87 -4.47 -20.60
C ALA A 237 16.80 -5.49 -21.01
N ALA A 238 15.62 -5.44 -20.39
CA ALA A 238 14.51 -6.34 -20.71
C ALA A 238 14.02 -6.16 -22.16
N ILE A 239 13.83 -4.91 -22.61
CA ILE A 239 13.43 -4.62 -24.01
C ILE A 239 14.49 -5.12 -24.99
N LYS A 240 15.79 -4.92 -24.69
CA LYS A 240 16.89 -5.45 -25.51
C LYS A 240 16.87 -6.99 -25.60
N GLN A 241 16.39 -7.66 -24.56
CA GLN A 241 16.23 -9.13 -24.52
C GLN A 241 14.93 -9.61 -25.18
N GLY A 242 14.17 -8.72 -25.83
CA GLY A 242 12.94 -9.07 -26.54
C GLY A 242 11.70 -9.17 -25.64
N ALA A 243 11.70 -8.48 -24.49
CA ALA A 243 10.49 -8.33 -23.68
C ALA A 243 9.35 -7.73 -24.51
N ASP A 244 8.15 -8.30 -24.38
CA ASP A 244 6.95 -7.74 -24.98
C ASP A 244 6.48 -6.53 -24.16
N ILE A 245 6.70 -5.33 -24.71
CA ILE A 245 6.35 -4.06 -24.07
C ILE A 245 4.83 -3.84 -23.97
N ASN A 246 4.03 -4.57 -24.77
CA ASN A 246 2.58 -4.50 -24.80
C ASN A 246 1.92 -5.72 -24.16
N TYR A 247 2.69 -6.54 -23.44
CA TYR A 247 2.18 -7.73 -22.78
C TYR A 247 1.03 -7.39 -21.84
N PHE A 248 0.02 -8.26 -21.80
CA PHE A 248 -1.05 -8.18 -20.83
C PHE A 248 -1.59 -9.57 -20.49
N ARG A 249 -1.78 -9.82 -19.19
CA ARG A 249 -2.54 -10.97 -18.68
C ARG A 249 -3.31 -10.58 -17.43
N ILE A 250 -4.55 -11.07 -17.31
CA ILE A 250 -5.36 -10.90 -16.11
C ILE A 250 -4.61 -11.47 -14.89
N GLY A 251 -4.51 -10.67 -13.83
CA GLY A 251 -3.77 -11.00 -12.61
C GLY A 251 -2.27 -10.66 -12.65
N GLU A 252 -1.69 -10.42 -13.83
CA GLU A 252 -0.28 -10.03 -13.98
C GLU A 252 -0.12 -8.56 -14.39
N GLY A 253 -1.09 -8.00 -15.10
CA GLY A 253 -1.07 -6.61 -15.58
C GLY A 253 -0.27 -6.43 -16.86
N SER A 254 0.04 -5.17 -17.18
CA SER A 254 0.88 -4.77 -18.32
C SER A 254 2.11 -3.98 -17.87
N PRO A 255 3.20 -3.94 -18.68
CA PRO A 255 4.34 -3.06 -18.43
C PRO A 255 3.97 -1.59 -18.26
N MET A 256 3.00 -1.10 -19.05
CA MET A 256 2.54 0.29 -18.99
C MET A 256 1.84 0.58 -17.66
N ASP A 257 0.90 -0.27 -17.25
CA ASP A 257 0.16 -0.06 -15.98
C ASP A 257 1.11 -0.14 -14.78
N ALA A 258 2.08 -1.05 -14.82
CA ALA A 258 3.17 -1.13 -13.85
C ALA A 258 3.99 0.17 -13.77
N ALA A 259 4.37 0.74 -14.92
CA ALA A 259 5.08 2.02 -14.98
C ALA A 259 4.25 3.18 -14.44
N ILE A 260 2.94 3.22 -14.70
CA ILE A 260 2.05 4.25 -14.18
C ILE A 260 1.97 4.17 -12.64
N ALA A 261 1.90 2.95 -12.09
CA ALA A 261 1.81 2.72 -10.66
C ALA A 261 3.10 2.99 -9.87
N GLY A 262 4.27 2.74 -10.48
CA GLY A 262 5.54 2.70 -9.77
C GLY A 262 6.66 3.57 -10.31
N SER A 263 6.54 4.07 -11.55
CA SER A 263 7.62 4.76 -12.24
C SER A 263 7.39 6.24 -12.54
N SER A 264 8.51 6.93 -12.70
CA SER A 264 8.60 8.31 -13.15
C SER A 264 8.03 8.52 -14.56
N ILE A 265 7.72 9.78 -14.87
CA ILE A 265 7.28 10.16 -16.22
C ILE A 265 8.34 9.84 -17.29
N GLN A 266 9.63 9.85 -16.94
CA GLN A 266 10.72 9.52 -17.87
C GLN A 266 10.65 8.06 -18.33
N VAL A 267 10.32 7.13 -17.44
CA VAL A 267 10.10 5.72 -17.81
C VAL A 267 8.91 5.59 -18.75
N ILE A 268 7.80 6.27 -18.45
CA ILE A 268 6.60 6.22 -19.30
C ILE A 268 6.90 6.78 -20.69
N LYS A 269 7.56 7.95 -20.79
CA LYS A 269 8.01 8.52 -22.07
C LYS A 269 8.91 7.56 -22.85
N PHE A 270 9.87 6.94 -22.16
CA PHE A 270 10.78 5.97 -22.77
C PHE A 270 10.01 4.76 -23.32
N MET A 271 9.06 4.21 -22.56
CA MET A 271 8.24 3.09 -23.01
C MET A 271 7.40 3.44 -24.25
N LEU A 272 6.75 4.62 -24.26
CA LEU A 272 5.98 5.10 -25.41
C LEU A 272 6.87 5.26 -26.66
N GLN A 273 8.08 5.80 -26.51
CA GLN A 273 9.06 5.90 -27.59
C GLN A 273 9.51 4.53 -28.13
N ASN A 274 9.40 3.47 -27.33
CA ASN A 274 9.72 2.09 -27.71
C ASN A 274 8.48 1.28 -28.09
N GLY A 275 7.38 1.94 -28.45
CA GLY A 275 6.20 1.28 -29.01
C GLY A 275 5.22 0.70 -28.00
N ALA A 276 5.31 1.12 -26.73
CA ALA A 276 4.25 0.84 -25.76
C ALA A 276 2.95 1.55 -26.15
N LYS A 277 1.84 0.83 -26.08
CA LYS A 277 0.50 1.29 -26.44
C LYS A 277 -0.34 1.36 -25.17
N PRO A 278 -0.65 2.57 -24.65
CA PRO A 278 -1.54 2.68 -23.51
C PRO A 278 -2.94 2.17 -23.87
N THR A 279 -3.69 1.75 -22.86
CA THR A 279 -5.08 1.30 -23.00
C THR A 279 -6.03 2.23 -22.24
N PRO A 280 -7.36 2.14 -22.44
CA PRO A 280 -8.31 2.82 -21.58
C PRO A 280 -8.12 2.51 -20.08
N ASN A 281 -7.68 1.29 -19.74
CA ASN A 281 -7.35 0.91 -18.36
C ASN A 281 -6.11 1.66 -17.85
N SER A 282 -5.11 1.88 -18.71
CA SER A 282 -3.91 2.67 -18.37
C SER A 282 -4.28 4.12 -18.06
N GLU A 283 -5.19 4.72 -18.84
CA GLU A 283 -5.70 6.06 -18.55
C GLU A 283 -6.51 6.08 -17.24
N ALA A 284 -7.43 5.12 -17.05
CA ALA A 284 -8.22 5.00 -15.82
C ALA A 284 -7.33 4.86 -14.58
N LEU A 285 -6.25 4.06 -14.67
CA LEU A 285 -5.27 3.92 -13.59
C LEU A 285 -4.52 5.22 -13.32
N ALA A 286 -4.06 5.92 -14.37
CA ALA A 286 -3.41 7.22 -14.21
C ALA A 286 -4.35 8.26 -13.56
N ARG A 287 -5.66 8.23 -13.87
CA ARG A 287 -6.67 9.05 -13.18
C ARG A 287 -6.81 8.67 -11.71
N ALA A 288 -6.94 7.39 -11.41
CA ALA A 288 -7.09 6.88 -10.05
C ALA A 288 -5.88 7.19 -9.15
N LEU A 289 -4.68 7.25 -9.74
CA LEU A 289 -3.44 7.61 -9.06
C LEU A 289 -3.12 9.11 -9.14
N GLU A 290 -4.03 9.92 -9.67
CA GLU A 290 -3.88 11.38 -9.83
C GLU A 290 -2.61 11.80 -10.61
N ARG A 291 -2.14 10.92 -11.51
CA ARG A 291 -0.97 11.13 -12.38
C ARG A 291 -1.30 12.04 -13.57
N GLN A 292 -1.63 13.30 -13.29
CA GLN A 292 -1.98 14.30 -14.32
C GLN A 292 -0.85 14.53 -15.34
N ASP A 293 0.39 14.35 -14.91
CA ASP A 293 1.60 14.37 -15.75
C ASP A 293 1.57 13.27 -16.82
N VAL A 294 1.09 12.08 -16.46
CA VAL A 294 0.93 10.92 -17.34
C VAL A 294 -0.29 11.06 -18.23
N LEU A 295 -1.43 11.51 -17.70
CA LEU A 295 -2.66 11.66 -18.48
C LEU A 295 -2.46 12.53 -19.72
N LYS A 296 -1.69 13.62 -19.59
CA LYS A 296 -1.31 14.48 -20.72
C LYS A 296 -0.54 13.75 -21.83
N LEU A 297 0.17 12.67 -21.50
CA LEU A 297 0.91 11.85 -22.46
C LEU A 297 0.04 10.75 -23.08
N LEU A 298 -0.90 10.17 -22.32
CA LEU A 298 -1.67 9.00 -22.76
C LEU A 298 -2.88 9.37 -23.61
N THR A 299 -3.62 10.42 -23.24
CA THR A 299 -4.88 10.78 -23.93
C THR A 299 -4.72 11.00 -25.45
N PRO A 300 -3.65 11.63 -25.97
CA PRO A 300 -3.45 11.77 -27.41
C PRO A 300 -3.18 10.44 -28.15
N GLN A 301 -2.86 9.36 -27.44
CA GLN A 301 -2.56 8.05 -28.06
C GLN A 301 -3.76 7.11 -28.11
N LEU A 302 -4.86 7.50 -27.45
CA LEU A 302 -6.10 6.72 -27.38
C LEU A 302 -7.18 7.25 -28.34
N ASN A 303 -6.93 8.39 -28.97
CA ASN A 303 -7.77 9.02 -30.00
C ASN A 303 -7.14 8.81 -31.38
#